data_AF-A0A0Q5FM52-F1
#
_entry.id   AF-A0A0Q5FM52-F1
#
_cell.length_a   1.000
_cell.length_b   1.000
_cell.length_c   1.000
_cell.angle_alpha   90.00
_cell.angle_beta   90.00
_cell.angle_gamma   90.00
#
_symmetry.space_group_name_H-M   'P 1'
#
loop_
_entity.id
_entity.type
_entity.pdbx_description
1 polymer ?
#
loop_
_entity_poly.entity_id
_entity_poly.type
_entity_poly.pdbx_seq_one_letter_code
_entity_poly.pdbx_strand_id
1 'polypeptide(L)'
;MSTPTETPNVVVQNPTVRKTAGIVLGAVGIALGTVVVVDGAAPAFDLTEYTGPITAGYLYLSSLFGLAVTVPNVPASPRSLLRRDLR
;
A
#
# COMPACT_ATOMS: atom_id res chain seq x y z
N MET A 1 -24.65 19.71 -22.30
CA MET A 1 -24.62 19.38 -20.85
C MET A 1 -23.40 18.52 -20.65
N SER A 2 -22.30 19.10 -20.15
CA SER A 2 -21.02 18.40 -19.97
C SER A 2 -21.18 17.36 -18.86
N THR A 3 -21.00 16.10 -19.22
CA THR A 3 -20.75 15.01 -18.26
C THR A 3 -19.67 15.48 -17.30
N PRO A 4 -19.87 15.44 -15.97
CA PRO A 4 -18.77 15.69 -15.05
C PRO A 4 -17.77 14.53 -15.18
N THR A 5 -16.78 14.72 -16.05
CA THR A 5 -15.53 13.96 -16.14
C THR A 5 -14.66 14.35 -14.95
N GLU A 6 -15.05 13.98 -13.74
CA GLU A 6 -14.18 14.11 -12.57
C GLU A 6 -14.02 12.78 -11.84
N THR A 7 -13.09 11.98 -12.36
CA THR A 7 -12.22 11.18 -11.48
C THR A 7 -10.79 11.26 -12.00
N PRO A 8 -10.07 12.39 -11.85
CA PRO A 8 -8.67 12.45 -12.19
C PRO A 8 -7.87 12.39 -10.90
N ASN A 9 -7.79 11.20 -10.32
CA ASN A 9 -6.60 10.86 -9.56
C ASN A 9 -6.35 9.36 -9.68
N VAL A 10 -5.79 8.98 -10.83
CA VAL A 10 -5.55 7.57 -11.18
C VAL A 10 -4.14 7.42 -11.73
N VAL A 11 -3.20 7.10 -10.84
CA VAL A 11 -1.84 6.65 -11.23
C VAL A 11 -1.87 5.19 -11.70
N VAL A 12 -2.85 4.39 -11.25
CA VAL A 12 -3.16 3.04 -11.76
C VAL A 12 -4.66 2.94 -12.02
N GLN A 13 -5.07 2.98 -13.28
CA GLN A 13 -6.48 3.03 -13.69
C GLN A 13 -7.29 1.78 -13.31
N ASN A 14 -6.63 0.63 -13.15
CA ASN A 14 -7.29 -0.63 -12.85
C ASN A 14 -7.42 -0.85 -11.32
N PRO A 15 -8.66 -0.87 -10.76
CA PRO A 15 -8.87 -1.05 -9.33
C PRO A 15 -8.50 -2.44 -8.82
N THR A 16 -8.56 -3.47 -9.67
CA THR A 16 -8.12 -4.83 -9.33
C THR A 16 -6.62 -4.87 -9.14
N VAL A 17 -5.85 -4.27 -10.05
CA VAL A 17 -4.38 -4.20 -9.96
C VAL A 17 -3.95 -3.49 -8.68
N ARG A 18 -4.61 -2.38 -8.33
CA ARG A 18 -4.33 -1.64 -7.09
C ARG A 18 -4.59 -2.49 -5.84
N LYS A 19 -5.72 -3.21 -5.78
CA LYS A 19 -6.05 -4.09 -4.66
C LYS A 19 -5.04 -5.23 -4.54
N THR A 20 -4.74 -5.90 -5.64
CA THR A 20 -3.78 -7.00 -5.66
C THR A 20 -2.39 -6.52 -5.23
N ALA A 21 -1.91 -5.38 -5.74
CA ALA A 21 -0.64 -4.82 -5.34
C ALA A 21 -0.59 -4.49 -3.83
N GLY A 22 -1.66 -3.91 -3.27
CA GLY A 22 -1.76 -3.68 -1.83
C GLY A 22 -1.76 -4.96 -0.99
N ILE A 23 -2.45 -6.02 -1.45
CA ILE A 23 -2.48 -7.32 -0.77
C ILE A 23 -1.10 -7.97 -0.79
N VAL A 24 -0.42 -7.96 -1.94
CA VAL A 24 0.93 -8.53 -2.08
C VAL A 24 1.92 -7.79 -1.19
N LEU A 25 1.89 -6.46 -1.21
CA LEU A 25 2.75 -5.63 -0.37
C LEU A 25 2.49 -5.91 1.13
N GLY A 26 1.23 -6.01 1.53
CA GLY A 26 0.84 -6.35 2.90
C GLY A 26 1.29 -7.75 3.33
N ALA A 27 1.15 -8.75 2.46
CA ALA A 27 1.60 -10.12 2.74
C ALA A 27 3.12 -10.18 2.92
N VAL A 28 3.88 -9.48 2.06
CA VAL A 28 5.34 -9.35 2.19
C VAL A 28 5.70 -8.66 3.51
N GLY A 29 4.99 -7.59 3.89
CA GLY A 29 5.20 -6.91 5.17
C GLY A 29 4.98 -7.81 6.39
N ILE A 30 3.94 -8.64 6.38
CA ILE A 30 3.67 -9.60 7.45
C ILE A 30 4.78 -10.65 7.55
N ALA A 31 5.22 -11.18 6.41
CA ALA A 31 6.30 -12.17 6.37
C ALA A 31 7.61 -11.58 6.91
N LEU A 32 8.01 -10.38 6.43
CA LEU A 32 9.22 -9.70 6.89
C LEU A 32 9.16 -9.36 8.38
N GLY A 33 8.03 -8.83 8.86
CA GLY A 33 7.84 -8.55 10.28
C GLY A 33 7.99 -9.81 11.14
N THR A 34 7.48 -10.94 10.67
CA THR A 34 7.63 -12.23 11.35
C THR A 34 9.10 -12.64 11.42
N VAL A 35 9.85 -12.54 10.32
CA VAL A 35 11.27 -12.90 10.28
C VAL A 35 12.10 -12.01 11.19
N VAL A 36 11.87 -10.69 11.19
CA VAL A 36 12.56 -9.73 12.08
C VAL A 36 12.29 -10.03 13.55
N VAL A 37 11.05 -10.38 13.91
CA VAL A 37 10.71 -10.73 15.30
C VAL A 37 11.37 -12.04 15.72
N VAL A 38 11.40 -13.05 14.85
CA VAL A 38 12.06 -14.33 15.12
C VAL A 38 13.57 -14.15 15.30
N ASP A 39 14.20 -13.38 14.40
CA ASP A 39 15.63 -13.02 14.43
C ASP A 39 16.01 -12.33 15.76
N GLY A 40 15.23 -11.32 16.18
CA GLY A 40 15.45 -10.63 17.46
C GLY A 40 15.17 -11.47 18.72
N ALA A 41 14.31 -12.48 18.63
CA ALA A 41 13.92 -13.31 19.78
C ALA A 41 14.76 -14.60 19.91
N ALA A 42 15.35 -15.08 18.82
CA ALA A 42 16.07 -16.34 18.76
C ALA A 42 17.53 -16.12 18.34
N PRO A 43 18.49 -16.03 19.28
CA PRO A 43 19.91 -15.83 18.95
C PRO A 43 20.55 -16.99 18.16
N ALA A 44 19.84 -18.13 18.01
CA ALA A 44 20.22 -19.24 17.15
C ALA A 44 19.92 -19.00 15.65
N PHE A 45 19.09 -18.01 15.33
CA PHE A 45 18.72 -17.61 13.98
C PHE A 45 19.08 -16.14 13.77
N ASP A 46 20.38 -15.81 13.80
CA ASP A 46 20.86 -14.46 13.51
C ASP A 46 20.94 -14.24 12.00
N LEU A 47 19.94 -13.54 11.48
CA LEU A 47 19.82 -13.12 10.08
C LEU A 47 19.88 -11.59 9.97
N THR A 48 20.37 -10.90 11.00
CA THR A 48 20.33 -9.43 11.12
C THR A 48 20.93 -8.71 9.91
N GLU A 49 22.01 -9.26 9.36
CA GLU A 49 22.69 -8.73 8.17
C GLU A 49 21.81 -8.76 6.90
N TYR A 50 20.84 -9.69 6.83
CA TYR A 50 19.88 -9.78 5.74
C TYR A 50 18.57 -9.07 6.07
N THR A 51 18.04 -9.26 7.27
CA THR A 51 16.74 -8.70 7.68
C THR A 51 16.79 -7.18 7.74
N GLY A 52 17.92 -6.58 8.14
CA GLY A 52 18.13 -5.12 8.15
C GLY A 52 17.95 -4.47 6.77
N PRO A 53 18.79 -4.76 5.77
CA PRO A 53 18.67 -4.16 4.44
C PRO A 53 17.36 -4.54 3.71
N ILE A 54 16.85 -5.76 3.90
CA ILE A 54 15.57 -6.17 3.29
C ILE A 54 14.40 -5.37 3.89
N THR A 55 14.37 -5.19 5.21
CA THR A 55 13.34 -4.40 5.89
C THR A 55 13.42 -2.93 5.46
N ALA A 56 14.62 -2.37 5.37
CA ALA A 56 14.82 -1.01 4.87
C ALA A 56 14.31 -0.86 3.42
N GLY A 57 14.68 -1.78 2.53
CA GLY A 57 14.21 -1.80 1.14
C GLY A 57 12.68 -1.92 1.04
N TYR A 58 12.08 -2.80 1.84
CA TYR A 58 10.63 -2.93 1.94
C TYR A 58 9.96 -1.63 2.40
N LEU A 59 10.49 -0.97 3.42
CA LEU A 59 9.94 0.30 3.91
C LEU A 59 10.00 1.41 2.86
N TYR A 60 11.10 1.52 2.11
CA TYR A 60 11.21 2.47 1.01
C TYR A 60 10.19 2.19 -0.09
N LEU A 61 10.08 0.93 -0.52
CA LEU A 61 9.12 0.52 -1.57
C LEU A 61 7.67 0.69 -1.11
N SER A 62 7.37 0.37 0.15
CA SER A 62 6.05 0.54 0.74
C SER A 62 5.68 2.02 0.85
N SER A 63 6.62 2.87 1.25
CA SER A 63 6.41 4.32 1.32
C SER A 63 6.19 4.92 -0.06
N LEU A 64 6.98 4.50 -1.05
CA LEU A 64 6.81 4.90 -2.44
C LEU A 64 5.45 4.45 -2.98
N PHE A 65 5.03 3.21 -2.72
CA PHE A 65 3.71 2.73 -3.11
C PHE A 65 2.59 3.53 -2.44
N GLY A 66 2.74 3.84 -1.15
CA GLY A 66 1.82 4.71 -0.43
C GLY A 66 1.68 6.08 -1.08
N LEU A 67 2.79 6.73 -1.41
CA LEU A 67 2.81 8.08 -1.99
C LEU A 67 2.40 8.12 -3.46
N ALA A 68 2.84 7.16 -4.27
CA ALA A 68 2.61 7.15 -5.71
C ALA A 68 1.27 6.51 -6.10
N VAL A 69 0.79 5.54 -5.31
CA VAL A 69 -0.43 4.79 -5.63
C VAL A 69 -1.52 5.10 -4.62
N THR A 70 -1.29 4.97 -3.33
CA THR A 70 -2.41 5.09 -2.37
C THR A 70 -2.91 6.53 -2.19
N VAL A 71 -2.01 7.49 -1.93
CA VAL A 71 -2.37 8.89 -1.66
C VAL A 71 -3.14 9.55 -2.81
N PRO A 72 -2.73 9.41 -4.09
CA PRO A 72 -3.48 9.97 -5.20
C PRO A 72 -4.85 9.30 -5.32
N ASN A 73 -4.99 8.02 -5.01
CA ASN A 73 -6.29 7.33 -5.12
C ASN A 73 -7.26 7.61 -3.95
N VAL A 74 -6.93 8.50 -3.01
CA VAL A 74 -7.86 8.90 -1.94
C VAL A 74 -8.90 9.88 -2.50
N PRO A 75 -10.21 9.62 -2.32
CA PRO A 75 -11.25 10.55 -2.79
C PRO A 75 -11.12 11.93 -2.15
N ALA A 76 -10.98 12.97 -2.95
CA ALA A 76 -10.78 14.35 -2.48
C ALA A 76 -12.03 15.00 -1.84
N SER A 77 -13.19 14.33 -1.82
CA SER A 77 -14.40 14.91 -1.23
C SER A 77 -15.39 13.87 -0.68
N PRO A 78 -15.76 13.92 0.62
CA PRO A 78 -16.84 13.12 1.21
C PRO A 78 -18.23 13.43 0.64
N ARG A 79 -18.44 14.66 0.14
CA ARG A 79 -19.73 15.12 -0.42
C ARG A 79 -20.18 14.40 -1.70
N SER A 80 -19.26 13.79 -2.45
CA SER A 80 -19.62 13.04 -3.66
C SER A 80 -20.25 11.68 -3.34
N LEU A 81 -19.92 11.09 -2.19
CA LEU A 81 -20.46 9.81 -1.74
C LEU A 81 -21.91 9.97 -1.25
N LEU A 82 -22.19 11.01 -0.46
CA LEU A 82 -23.54 11.33 0.03
C LEU A 82 -24.56 11.64 -1.08
N ARG A 83 -24.12 12.14 -2.24
CA ARG A 83 -25.03 12.40 -3.38
C ARG A 83 -25.36 11.16 -4.19
N ARG A 84 -24.59 10.08 -4.07
CA ARG A 84 -24.78 8.86 -4.86
C ARG A 84 -25.91 7.99 -4.31
N ASP A 85 -26.14 8.04 -3.01
CA ASP A 85 -27.20 7.28 -2.32
C ASP A 85 -28.57 7.99 -2.32
N LEU A 86 -28.64 9.20 -2.90
CA LEU A 86 -29.85 10.03 -2.97
C LEU A 86 -30.43 10.12 -4.40
N ARG A 87 -30.06 9.20 -5.30
CA ARG A 87 -30.60 9.11 -6.66
C ARG A 87 -31.09 7.70 -6.99
#